data_AF-A0ABD3UMV6-F1
#
_entry.id   AF-A0ABD3UMV6-F1
#
_cell.length_a   1.000
_cell.length_b   1.000
_cell.length_c   1.000
_cell.angle_alpha   90.00
_cell.angle_beta   90.00
_cell.angle_gamma   90.00
#
_symmetry.space_group_name_H-M   'P 1'
#
loop_
_entity.id
_entity.type
_entity.pdbx_description
1 polymer ?
#
loop_
_entity_poly.entity_id
_entity_poly.type
_entity_poly.pdbx_seq_one_letter_code
_entity_poly.pdbx_strand_id
1 'polypeptide(L)'
;MEQTVERSPNANRGFRIQAPLVDSVSCYCKVDSGLKTVVGARKFVSGSKLCIQPDINPRAHKTKNPRRERTRVQPPLLPGLPDDLAIACLIRVSRIEHNKLRLVCKRWYKLLAGNFFYSLRKTLGMAEEWVYVIKRDKEGRISWHAFDPTHQLWQPLPPVPGDYNSALGFGSAVLSGCHLYLFGGKDPLKGSMRRVIFYSARTNKWHRAPDMLRKRHFFGSCVINNCLYVAGGECEGIQRTLRSVEVYDPNRNRWSFIADMSTAMVPFIGVVYEGKWFLKGLGAHREVLSEAYEPETNTWSPINDGMVSGWRNPSISMNQKLYALDCRDGCKLRVYDEGTDSWSRFIDSKVHLGNSRALEAAALVPVNGKLCIIRHNMSISMVDVLNPDKRVESNPRVWENIACKGHFRSRFTNFWSSFAGRSGLKSHIVHCQVLQA
;
A
#
# COMPACT_ATOMS: atom_id res chain seq x y z
N MET A 1 -33.18 -59.67 -24.17
CA MET A 1 -32.11 -60.30 -23.37
C MET A 1 -30.81 -59.90 -24.05
N GLU A 2 -30.16 -58.84 -23.57
CA GLU A 2 -29.04 -58.89 -22.59
C GLU A 2 -27.77 -59.46 -23.27
N GLN A 3 -26.60 -58.81 -23.34
CA GLN A 3 -25.90 -57.95 -22.38
C GLN A 3 -24.92 -56.97 -23.06
N THR A 4 -24.66 -55.90 -22.32
CA THR A 4 -23.65 -54.81 -22.39
C THR A 4 -22.19 -55.25 -22.38
N VAL A 5 -21.32 -54.54 -23.12
CA VAL A 5 -19.93 -54.21 -22.70
C VAL A 5 -19.58 -52.78 -23.12
N GLU A 6 -19.06 -52.03 -22.14
CA GLU A 6 -18.78 -50.60 -22.12
C GLU A 6 -17.62 -50.15 -23.04
N ARG A 7 -17.73 -48.93 -23.59
CA ARG A 7 -16.60 -48.17 -24.15
C ARG A 7 -16.12 -47.14 -23.14
N SER A 8 -14.88 -47.27 -22.67
CA SER A 8 -14.14 -46.20 -21.99
C SER A 8 -13.60 -45.19 -23.01
N PRO A 9 -13.55 -43.89 -22.66
CA PRO A 9 -12.32 -43.16 -22.90
C PRO A 9 -11.94 -42.29 -21.70
N ASN A 10 -10.94 -42.74 -20.93
CA ASN A 10 -10.16 -41.86 -20.06
C ASN A 10 -9.11 -41.13 -20.91
N ALA A 11 -9.43 -39.90 -21.31
CA ALA A 11 -8.45 -38.93 -21.78
C ALA A 11 -8.22 -37.89 -20.68
N ASN A 12 -7.00 -37.89 -20.14
CA ASN A 12 -6.44 -36.94 -19.18
C ASN A 12 -6.89 -35.49 -19.44
N ARG A 13 -7.79 -34.97 -18.61
CA ARG A 13 -7.97 -33.52 -18.42
C ARG A 13 -6.90 -33.04 -17.43
N GLY A 14 -5.76 -32.64 -17.97
CA GLY A 14 -4.78 -31.86 -17.22
C GLY A 14 -5.41 -30.57 -16.69
N PHE A 15 -5.46 -30.42 -15.37
CA PHE A 15 -5.87 -29.18 -14.72
C PHE A 15 -4.88 -28.08 -15.11
N ARG A 16 -5.30 -27.17 -16.00
CA ARG A 16 -4.58 -25.91 -16.26
C ARG A 16 -4.66 -25.05 -15.01
N ILE A 17 -3.58 -25.03 -14.22
CA ILE A 17 -3.37 -24.02 -13.18
C ILE A 17 -3.13 -22.68 -13.91
N GLN A 18 -4.15 -21.82 -13.89
CA GLN A 18 -4.06 -20.44 -14.33
C GLN A 18 -3.51 -19.61 -13.17
N ALA A 19 -2.39 -18.91 -13.38
CA ALA A 19 -1.85 -18.01 -12.37
C ALA A 19 -2.92 -16.94 -12.02
N PRO A 20 -3.18 -16.67 -10.73
CA PRO A 20 -4.08 -15.60 -10.34
C PRO A 20 -3.56 -14.25 -10.83
N LEU A 21 -4.48 -13.33 -11.12
CA LEU A 21 -4.15 -11.91 -11.34
C LEU A 21 -3.38 -11.43 -10.10
N VAL A 22 -2.24 -10.77 -10.31
CA VAL A 22 -1.40 -10.26 -9.21
C VAL A 22 -2.18 -9.20 -8.45
N ASP A 23 -2.80 -9.61 -7.35
CA ASP A 23 -3.39 -8.71 -6.36
C ASP A 23 -2.25 -7.98 -5.67
N SER A 24 -2.32 -6.66 -5.64
CA SER A 24 -1.18 -5.86 -5.22
C SER A 24 -0.73 -6.18 -3.81
N VAL A 25 0.57 -6.29 -3.66
CA VAL A 25 1.26 -6.27 -2.38
C VAL A 25 1.07 -4.91 -1.70
N SER A 26 0.32 -4.89 -0.60
CA SER A 26 0.27 -3.76 0.33
C SER A 26 1.61 -3.65 1.07
N CYS A 27 2.58 -2.96 0.45
CA CYS A 27 3.81 -2.56 1.12
C CYS A 27 3.57 -1.34 2.02
N TYR A 28 2.89 -1.54 3.15
CA TYR A 28 2.97 -0.56 4.23
C TYR A 28 4.23 -0.82 5.04
N CYS A 29 5.26 -0.03 4.78
CA CYS A 29 6.45 -0.02 5.61
C CYS A 29 6.36 1.24 6.47
N LYS A 30 5.85 1.07 7.70
CA LYS A 30 6.05 2.07 8.73
C LYS A 30 7.55 2.14 8.97
N VAL A 31 8.14 3.32 8.93
CA VAL A 31 9.47 3.53 9.50
C VAL A 31 9.29 3.29 11.00
N ASP A 32 9.61 2.09 11.47
CA ASP A 32 9.58 1.80 12.90
C ASP A 32 10.54 2.76 13.59
N SER A 33 9.99 3.66 14.40
CA SER A 33 10.73 4.60 15.24
C SER A 33 11.57 3.92 16.33
N GLY A 34 11.66 2.58 16.31
CA GLY A 34 12.34 1.73 17.28
C GLY A 34 13.60 1.02 16.77
N LEU A 35 13.97 1.15 15.49
CA LEU A 35 15.30 0.69 15.04
C LEU A 35 16.35 1.66 15.57
N LYS A 36 16.92 1.30 16.73
CA LYS A 36 18.16 1.89 17.24
C LYS A 36 19.15 1.94 16.09
N THR A 37 19.61 3.14 15.77
CA THR A 37 20.70 3.48 14.87
C THR A 37 21.73 2.35 14.75
N VAL A 38 21.62 1.51 13.71
CA VAL A 38 22.70 0.62 13.34
C VAL A 38 23.70 1.50 12.58
N VAL A 39 24.82 1.77 13.24
CA VAL A 39 25.92 2.66 12.83
C VAL A 39 26.57 2.24 11.48
N GLY A 40 26.09 1.17 10.83
CA GLY A 40 26.59 0.60 9.57
C GLY A 40 25.97 1.10 8.27
N ALA A 41 24.79 1.74 8.27
CA ALA A 41 24.09 2.20 7.04
C ALA A 41 24.82 3.35 6.28
N ARG A 42 26.01 3.75 6.74
CA ARG A 42 26.84 4.81 6.11
C ARG A 42 27.51 4.36 4.80
N LYS A 43 27.51 3.06 4.45
CA LYS A 43 28.36 2.56 3.34
C LYS A 43 27.71 2.51 1.96
N PHE A 44 26.38 2.55 1.82
CA PHE A 44 25.74 2.39 0.50
C PHE A 44 24.91 3.58 0.00
N VAL A 45 24.78 4.64 0.81
CA VAL A 45 24.29 5.94 0.36
C VAL A 45 25.25 7.02 0.84
N SER A 46 26.26 7.34 0.03
CA SER A 46 27.12 8.50 0.30
C SER A 46 26.24 9.76 0.34
N GLY A 47 26.08 10.36 1.54
CA GLY A 47 25.47 11.67 1.74
C GLY A 47 24.07 11.74 2.37
N SER A 48 23.42 10.64 2.79
CA SER A 48 22.14 10.73 3.50
C SER A 48 22.36 11.09 4.98
N LYS A 49 22.51 12.39 5.27
CA LYS A 49 22.15 12.90 6.59
C LYS A 49 20.67 12.55 6.82
N LEU A 50 20.40 11.72 7.82
CA LEU A 50 19.08 11.63 8.45
C LEU A 50 18.76 13.02 9.03
N CYS A 51 18.19 13.90 8.22
CA CYS A 51 17.69 15.18 8.71
C CYS A 51 16.36 14.91 9.44
N ILE A 52 16.45 14.58 10.73
CA ILE A 52 15.34 14.71 11.68
C ILE A 52 15.09 16.20 12.01
N GLN A 53 15.87 17.13 11.45
CA GLN A 53 15.55 18.55 11.48
C GLN A 53 15.84 19.15 10.10
N PRO A 54 14.89 19.83 9.43
CA PRO A 54 15.28 21.05 8.77
C PRO A 54 15.65 22.00 9.91
N ASP A 55 16.94 22.25 10.11
CA ASP A 55 17.35 23.50 10.73
C ASP A 55 16.58 24.60 9.99
N ILE A 56 15.63 25.20 10.69
CA ILE A 56 15.01 26.44 10.25
C ILE A 56 16.15 27.45 10.30
N ASN A 57 16.91 27.57 9.22
CA ASN A 57 17.80 28.70 9.06
C ASN A 57 16.91 29.89 8.68
N PRO A 58 16.61 30.82 9.61
CA PRO A 58 15.68 31.91 9.33
C PRO A 58 16.29 32.95 8.37
N ARG A 59 17.51 32.73 7.87
CA ARG A 59 18.29 33.71 7.10
C ARG A 59 18.72 33.25 5.71
N ALA A 60 18.22 32.13 5.19
CA ALA A 60 18.57 31.66 3.86
C ALA A 60 17.76 32.33 2.73
N HIS A 61 17.88 33.66 2.60
CA HIS A 61 17.69 34.41 1.34
C HIS A 61 18.33 35.79 1.49
N LYS A 62 19.60 35.92 1.09
CA LYS A 62 20.19 37.23 0.72
C LYS A 62 20.59 37.20 -0.75
N THR A 63 19.61 37.32 -1.64
CA THR A 63 19.85 37.79 -3.00
C THR A 63 19.71 39.31 -3.00
N LYS A 64 20.83 39.99 -3.24
CA LYS A 64 20.92 41.45 -3.35
C LYS A 64 20.11 41.94 -4.56
N ASN A 65 19.12 42.78 -4.31
CA ASN A 65 18.62 43.80 -5.25
C ASN A 65 18.04 44.97 -4.43
N PRO A 66 18.76 46.10 -4.29
CA PRO A 66 18.34 47.19 -3.43
C PRO A 66 17.52 48.19 -4.25
N ARG A 67 16.21 47.93 -4.44
CA ARG A 67 15.19 48.94 -4.83
C ARG A 67 13.82 48.30 -5.04
N ARG A 68 13.15 47.97 -3.92
CA ARG A 68 11.68 48.01 -3.68
C ARG A 68 11.35 47.22 -2.41
N GLU A 69 11.84 47.68 -1.27
CA GLU A 69 11.38 47.19 0.03
C GLU A 69 10.08 47.94 0.39
N ARG A 70 9.00 47.63 -0.35
CA ARG A 70 7.66 47.86 0.17
C ARG A 70 7.45 46.77 1.21
N THR A 71 7.50 47.13 2.48
CA THR A 71 7.03 46.35 3.63
C THR A 71 5.57 45.95 3.41
N ARG A 72 5.35 44.88 2.64
CA ARG A 72 4.08 44.17 2.63
C ARG A 72 3.99 43.44 3.96
N VAL A 73 3.40 44.10 4.96
CA VAL A 73 2.87 43.43 6.14
C VAL A 73 1.95 42.32 5.62
N GLN A 74 2.37 41.06 5.72
CA GLN A 74 1.50 39.97 5.33
C GLN A 74 0.30 39.96 6.27
N PRO A 75 -0.94 39.89 5.76
CA PRO A 75 -2.11 39.79 6.62
C PRO A 75 -2.02 38.51 7.47
N PRO A 76 -2.40 38.56 8.76
CA PRO A 76 -2.33 37.41 9.65
C PRO A 76 -3.17 36.24 9.12
N LEU A 77 -2.81 35.01 9.48
CA LEU A 77 -3.54 33.80 9.06
C LEU A 77 -4.97 33.79 9.59
N LEU A 78 -5.14 34.20 10.85
CA LEU A 78 -6.40 34.44 11.52
C LEU A 78 -6.37 35.85 12.11
N PRO A 79 -7.33 36.74 11.76
CA PRO A 79 -7.41 38.07 12.35
C PRO A 79 -7.43 38.00 13.88
N GLY A 80 -6.62 38.83 14.53
CA GLY A 80 -6.52 38.87 16.00
C GLY A 80 -5.62 37.81 16.64
N LEU A 81 -5.00 36.92 15.84
CA LEU A 81 -4.06 35.91 16.34
C LEU A 81 -2.67 36.04 15.68
N PRO A 82 -1.59 35.91 16.47
CA PRO A 82 -0.27 35.55 15.95
C PRO A 82 -0.31 34.28 15.08
N ASP A 83 0.52 34.22 14.04
CA ASP A 83 0.47 33.13 13.06
C ASP A 83 0.80 31.75 13.66
N ASP A 84 1.65 31.69 14.68
CA ASP A 84 1.99 30.46 15.41
C ASP A 84 0.78 29.88 16.15
N LEU A 85 0.01 30.72 16.84
CA LEU A 85 -1.26 30.32 17.47
C LEU A 85 -2.30 29.94 16.42
N ALA A 86 -2.38 30.68 15.31
CA ALA A 86 -3.28 30.36 14.21
C ALA A 86 -2.95 28.99 13.60
N ILE A 87 -1.67 28.69 13.39
CA ILE A 87 -1.20 27.37 12.92
C ILE A 87 -1.57 26.30 13.95
N ALA A 88 -1.35 26.55 15.25
CA ALA A 88 -1.73 25.62 16.31
C ALA A 88 -3.23 25.28 16.28
N CYS A 89 -4.11 26.24 16.01
CA CYS A 89 -5.53 25.97 15.80
C CYS A 89 -5.77 25.12 14.55
N LEU A 90 -5.18 25.51 13.41
CA LEU A 90 -5.41 24.85 12.12
C LEU A 90 -4.92 23.41 12.07
N ILE A 91 -3.80 23.07 12.72
CA ILE A 91 -3.28 21.69 12.76
C ILE A 91 -4.18 20.73 13.54
N ARG A 92 -5.12 21.21 14.36
CA ARG A 92 -6.07 20.37 15.11
C ARG A 92 -7.33 20.06 14.32
N VAL A 93 -7.57 20.75 13.21
CA VAL A 93 -8.73 20.51 12.36
C VAL A 93 -8.59 19.15 11.68
N SER A 94 -9.64 18.33 11.73
CA SER A 94 -9.63 16.99 11.10
C SER A 94 -9.40 17.07 9.60
N ARG A 95 -8.69 16.08 9.06
CA ARG A 95 -8.35 15.95 7.65
C ARG A 95 -9.55 16.04 6.71
N ILE A 96 -10.72 15.58 7.13
CA ILE A 96 -11.97 15.67 6.35
C ILE A 96 -12.33 17.12 5.98
N GLU A 97 -11.98 18.07 6.83
CA GLU A 97 -12.27 19.50 6.66
C GLU A 97 -11.17 20.25 5.90
N HIS A 98 -10.01 19.63 5.63
CA HIS A 98 -8.88 20.31 5.00
C HIS A 98 -9.20 20.83 3.59
N ASN A 99 -10.12 20.18 2.87
CA ASN A 99 -10.59 20.69 1.59
C ASN A 99 -11.31 22.04 1.73
N LYS A 100 -12.09 22.22 2.81
CA LYS A 100 -12.76 23.50 3.09
C LYS A 100 -11.74 24.56 3.54
N LEU A 101 -10.79 24.19 4.40
CA LEU A 101 -9.70 25.09 4.83
C LEU A 101 -8.89 25.63 3.65
N ARG A 102 -8.61 24.81 2.64
CA ARG A 102 -7.89 25.20 1.42
C ARG A 102 -8.61 26.26 0.58
N LEU A 103 -9.94 26.40 0.74
CA LEU A 103 -10.76 27.36 -0.01
C LEU A 103 -10.80 28.75 0.63
N VAL A 104 -10.41 28.89 1.90
CA VAL A 104 -10.51 30.16 2.65
C VAL A 104 -9.66 31.25 2.02
N CYS A 105 -8.36 31.00 1.82
CA CYS A 105 -7.47 31.94 1.13
C CYS A 105 -6.20 31.26 0.59
N LYS A 106 -5.46 31.95 -0.28
CA LYS A 106 -4.19 31.46 -0.84
C LYS A 106 -3.14 31.15 0.22
N ARG A 107 -3.14 31.85 1.37
CA ARG A 107 -2.18 31.64 2.47
C ARG A 107 -2.46 30.32 3.19
N TRP A 108 -3.73 30.03 3.48
CA TRP A 108 -4.15 28.75 4.06
C TRP A 108 -3.87 27.59 3.10
N TYR A 109 -4.20 27.75 1.82
CA TYR A 109 -3.86 26.75 0.80
C TYR A 109 -2.35 26.41 0.82
N LYS A 110 -1.48 27.44 0.80
CA LYS A 110 -0.02 27.26 0.84
C LYS A 110 0.46 26.59 2.14
N LEU A 111 -0.12 26.98 3.28
CA LEU A 111 0.20 26.39 4.58
C LEU A 111 -0.14 24.88 4.58
N LEU A 112 -1.38 24.52 4.26
CA LEU A 112 -1.85 23.12 4.26
C LEU A 112 -1.17 22.25 3.19
N ALA A 113 -0.77 22.83 2.07
CA ALA A 113 0.00 22.13 1.03
C ALA A 113 1.47 21.88 1.44
N GLY A 114 1.98 22.69 2.36
CA GLY A 114 3.39 22.71 2.76
C GLY A 114 3.81 21.52 3.63
N ASN A 115 5.10 21.17 3.54
CA ASN A 115 5.69 20.12 4.37
C ASN A 115 5.67 20.48 5.85
N PHE A 116 5.79 21.77 6.19
CA PHE A 116 5.79 22.26 7.57
C PHE A 116 4.51 21.87 8.33
N PHE A 117 3.34 22.14 7.74
CA PHE A 117 2.04 21.84 8.37
C PHE A 117 1.86 20.33 8.61
N TYR A 118 2.18 19.51 7.62
CA TYR A 118 2.15 18.05 7.75
C TYR A 118 3.13 17.54 8.80
N SER A 119 4.37 18.03 8.78
CA SER A 119 5.42 17.61 9.73
C SER A 119 5.00 17.95 11.16
N LEU A 120 4.43 19.14 11.37
CA LEU A 120 3.94 19.57 12.67
C LEU A 120 2.77 18.69 13.16
N ARG A 121 1.79 18.41 12.28
CA ARG A 121 0.70 17.46 12.60
C ARG A 121 1.25 16.09 12.97
N LYS A 122 2.24 15.59 12.23
CA LYS A 122 2.85 14.29 12.48
C LYS A 122 3.56 14.25 13.84
N THR A 123 4.41 15.24 14.12
CA THR A 123 5.16 15.31 15.39
C THR A 123 4.25 15.45 16.60
N LEU A 124 3.10 16.12 16.46
CA LEU A 124 2.13 16.31 17.53
C LEU A 124 1.04 15.23 17.58
N GLY A 125 1.18 14.14 16.81
CA GLY A 125 0.21 13.03 16.81
C GLY A 125 -1.17 13.36 16.21
N MET A 126 -1.28 14.46 15.47
CA MET A 126 -2.51 14.93 14.83
C MET A 126 -2.66 14.44 13.38
N ALA A 127 -1.62 13.85 12.79
CA ALA A 127 -1.67 13.40 11.40
C ALA A 127 -2.45 12.08 11.28
N GLU A 128 -3.53 12.10 10.48
CA GLU A 128 -4.52 11.03 10.41
C GLU A 128 -4.17 10.03 9.30
N GLU A 129 -4.19 8.74 9.61
CA GLU A 129 -4.03 7.65 8.65
C GLU A 129 -5.38 7.30 8.01
N TRP A 130 -5.43 7.37 6.68
CA TRP A 130 -6.61 6.99 5.88
C TRP A 130 -6.24 5.86 4.92
N VAL A 131 -7.21 4.98 4.62
CA VAL A 131 -7.02 3.86 3.67
C VAL A 131 -7.41 4.31 2.26
N TYR A 132 -6.52 4.12 1.29
CA TYR A 132 -6.72 4.45 -0.11
C TYR A 132 -6.87 3.19 -0.92
N VAL A 133 -8.01 3.04 -1.60
CA VAL A 133 -8.34 1.85 -2.39
C VAL A 133 -8.54 2.22 -3.84
N ILE A 134 -7.81 1.55 -4.73
CA ILE A 134 -7.99 1.58 -6.18
C ILE A 134 -8.76 0.33 -6.59
N LYS A 135 -9.88 0.50 -7.28
CA LYS A 135 -10.75 -0.56 -7.78
C LYS A 135 -10.78 -0.56 -9.29
N ARG A 136 -11.07 -1.73 -9.85
CA ARG A 136 -11.39 -1.91 -11.26
C ARG A 136 -12.75 -2.57 -11.41
N ASP A 137 -13.61 -1.98 -12.23
CA ASP A 137 -14.91 -2.56 -12.58
C ASP A 137 -14.80 -3.63 -13.68
N LYS A 138 -15.93 -4.22 -14.08
CA LYS A 138 -15.97 -5.24 -15.14
C LYS A 138 -15.56 -4.70 -16.50
N GLU A 139 -15.80 -3.41 -16.74
CA GLU A 139 -15.44 -2.71 -17.97
C GLU A 139 -13.95 -2.29 -17.98
N GLY A 140 -13.22 -2.57 -16.91
CA GLY A 140 -11.79 -2.29 -16.78
C GLY A 140 -11.47 -0.85 -16.35
N ARG A 141 -12.48 -0.04 -16.00
CA ARG A 141 -12.30 1.35 -15.56
C ARG A 141 -11.83 1.38 -14.12
N ILE A 142 -10.94 2.31 -13.82
CA ILE A 142 -10.45 2.53 -12.47
C ILE A 142 -11.29 3.58 -11.75
N SER A 143 -11.66 3.27 -10.51
CA SER A 143 -12.14 4.24 -9.54
C SER A 143 -11.33 4.08 -8.26
N TRP A 144 -11.21 5.13 -7.46
CA TRP A 144 -10.44 5.07 -6.23
C TRP A 144 -10.99 6.01 -5.19
N HIS A 145 -10.88 5.57 -3.93
CA HIS A 145 -11.55 6.18 -2.80
C HIS A 145 -10.61 6.18 -1.59
N ALA A 146 -10.76 7.18 -0.73
CA ALA A 146 -10.13 7.20 0.58
C ALA A 146 -11.17 6.90 1.67
N PHE A 147 -10.84 6.06 2.62
CA PHE A 147 -11.63 5.76 3.81
C PHE A 147 -11.04 6.48 5.01
N ASP A 148 -11.87 7.30 5.63
CA ASP A 148 -11.60 7.92 6.92
C ASP A 148 -12.02 6.95 8.05
N PRO A 149 -11.08 6.38 8.83
CA PRO A 149 -11.41 5.44 9.90
C PRO A 149 -12.07 6.13 11.12
N THR A 150 -11.89 7.43 11.30
CA THR A 150 -12.48 8.18 12.42
C THR A 150 -13.97 8.41 12.18
N HIS A 151 -14.32 8.88 10.98
CA HIS A 151 -15.72 9.14 10.62
C HIS A 151 -16.40 7.93 9.97
N GLN A 152 -15.65 6.89 9.61
CA GLN A 152 -16.11 5.70 8.90
C GLN A 152 -16.78 6.03 7.55
N LEU A 153 -16.19 6.97 6.80
CA LEU A 153 -16.73 7.45 5.54
C LEU A 153 -15.76 7.22 4.39
N TRP A 154 -16.29 6.73 3.27
CA TRP A 154 -15.59 6.70 1.99
C TRP A 154 -15.73 8.04 1.26
N GLN A 155 -14.64 8.52 0.70
CA GLN A 155 -14.57 9.75 -0.08
C GLN A 155 -14.03 9.47 -1.47
N PRO A 156 -14.68 9.97 -2.53
CA PRO A 156 -14.12 9.89 -3.87
C PRO A 156 -12.88 10.78 -3.99
N LEU A 157 -11.93 10.33 -4.81
CA LEU A 157 -10.69 11.06 -5.07
C LEU A 157 -10.66 11.58 -6.52
N PRO A 158 -9.84 12.61 -6.83
CA PRO A 158 -9.67 13.12 -8.19
C PRO A 158 -9.28 11.99 -9.15
N PRO A 159 -9.75 11.96 -10.40
CA PRO A 159 -9.50 10.83 -11.31
C PRO A 159 -8.01 10.50 -11.44
N VAL A 160 -7.72 9.20 -11.57
CA VAL A 160 -6.36 8.72 -11.88
C VAL A 160 -5.99 9.20 -13.29
N PRO A 161 -4.77 9.71 -13.53
CA PRO A 161 -4.34 10.15 -14.85
C PRO A 161 -4.51 9.07 -15.93
N GLY A 162 -4.87 9.48 -17.15
CA GLY A 162 -5.34 8.61 -18.22
C GLY A 162 -4.43 7.42 -18.55
N ASP A 163 -3.11 7.59 -18.42
CA ASP A 163 -2.13 6.51 -18.67
C ASP A 163 -2.33 5.28 -17.76
N TYR A 164 -2.86 5.48 -16.56
CA TYR A 164 -3.10 4.40 -15.60
C TYR A 164 -4.55 3.93 -15.58
N ASN A 165 -5.48 4.67 -16.19
CA ASN A 165 -6.91 4.39 -16.10
C ASN A 165 -7.29 2.99 -16.62
N SER A 166 -6.58 2.48 -17.63
CA SER A 166 -6.77 1.14 -18.18
C SER A 166 -5.57 0.21 -17.96
N ALA A 167 -4.44 0.72 -17.49
CA ALA A 167 -3.19 -0.03 -17.38
C ALA A 167 -3.30 -1.23 -16.44
N LEU A 168 -2.70 -2.36 -16.78
CA LEU A 168 -2.69 -3.57 -15.95
C LEU A 168 -1.34 -3.77 -15.26
N GLY A 169 -1.32 -4.44 -14.11
CA GLY A 169 -0.07 -4.86 -13.45
C GLY A 169 0.90 -3.72 -13.11
N PHE A 170 0.39 -2.52 -12.83
CA PHE A 170 1.21 -1.43 -12.30
C PHE A 170 1.48 -1.63 -10.82
N GLY A 171 2.55 -1.02 -10.32
CA GLY A 171 2.90 -0.99 -8.91
C GLY A 171 2.25 0.20 -8.19
N SER A 172 2.04 0.04 -6.89
CA SER A 172 1.59 1.12 -6.00
C SER A 172 2.31 1.04 -4.67
N ALA A 173 2.77 2.18 -4.16
CA ALA A 173 3.51 2.27 -2.90
C ALA A 173 3.40 3.66 -2.28
N VAL A 174 3.64 3.77 -0.97
CA VAL A 174 3.58 5.05 -0.24
C VAL A 174 4.97 5.49 0.21
N LEU A 175 5.39 6.68 -0.21
CA LEU A 175 6.62 7.32 0.26
C LEU A 175 6.30 8.53 1.14
N SER A 176 7.18 8.80 2.10
CA SER A 176 7.07 9.94 3.04
C SER A 176 5.72 10.00 3.78
N GLY A 177 5.03 8.87 3.91
CA GLY A 177 3.71 8.72 4.54
C GLY A 177 2.53 9.33 3.79
N CYS A 178 2.74 10.29 2.88
CA CYS A 178 1.67 11.14 2.31
C CYS A 178 1.65 11.19 0.78
N HIS A 179 2.56 10.46 0.11
CA HIS A 179 2.65 10.39 -1.35
C HIS A 179 2.40 8.96 -1.83
N LEU A 180 1.31 8.73 -2.56
CA LEU A 180 1.01 7.46 -3.20
C LEU A 180 1.58 7.46 -4.61
N TYR A 181 2.53 6.59 -4.90
CA TYR A 181 3.15 6.43 -6.20
C TYR A 181 2.41 5.35 -7.00
N LEU A 182 2.18 5.60 -8.30
CA LEU A 182 1.83 4.60 -9.29
C LEU A 182 2.95 4.53 -10.34
N PHE A 183 3.40 3.31 -10.64
CA PHE A 183 4.58 3.09 -11.47
C PHE A 183 4.45 1.86 -12.34
N GLY A 184 5.07 1.90 -13.52
CA GLY A 184 5.08 0.77 -14.45
C GLY A 184 3.69 0.38 -14.94
N GLY A 185 3.49 -0.90 -15.18
CA GLY A 185 2.26 -1.47 -15.71
C GLY A 185 2.28 -1.57 -17.23
N LYS A 186 1.17 -2.08 -17.77
CA LYS A 186 0.98 -2.30 -19.20
C LYS A 186 -0.24 -1.53 -19.67
N ASP A 187 0.02 -0.52 -20.50
CA ASP A 187 -1.02 0.15 -21.25
C ASP A 187 -1.52 -0.81 -22.35
N PRO A 188 -2.85 -1.02 -22.50
CA PRO A 188 -3.39 -1.93 -23.50
C PRO A 188 -2.99 -1.63 -24.95
N LEU A 189 -2.68 -0.37 -25.26
CA LEU A 189 -2.32 0.11 -26.60
C LEU A 189 -0.80 0.31 -26.75
N LYS A 190 -0.13 0.83 -25.72
CA LYS A 190 1.30 1.21 -25.77
C LYS A 190 2.24 0.16 -25.18
N GLY A 191 1.71 -0.89 -24.57
CA GLY A 191 2.49 -1.96 -23.99
C GLY A 191 3.09 -1.63 -22.62
N SER A 192 4.20 -2.29 -22.28
CA SER A 192 4.86 -2.13 -20.98
C SER A 192 5.36 -0.69 -20.76
N MET A 193 5.20 -0.18 -19.54
CA MET A 193 5.50 1.20 -19.16
C MET A 193 6.64 1.29 -18.14
N ARG A 194 7.35 2.42 -18.17
CA ARG A 194 8.30 2.85 -17.13
C ARG A 194 7.82 4.08 -16.35
N ARG A 195 6.62 4.56 -16.68
CA ARG A 195 6.09 5.84 -16.20
C ARG A 195 5.98 5.83 -14.68
N VAL A 196 6.22 6.96 -14.04
CA VAL A 196 5.95 7.13 -12.59
C VAL A 196 5.18 8.41 -12.34
N ILE A 197 4.10 8.29 -11.58
CA ILE A 197 3.30 9.42 -11.08
C ILE A 197 3.10 9.26 -9.59
N PHE A 198 2.82 10.36 -8.89
CA PHE A 198 2.42 10.27 -7.49
C PHE A 198 1.29 11.23 -7.14
N TYR A 199 0.40 10.79 -6.28
CA TYR A 199 -0.63 11.59 -5.65
C TYR A 199 -0.13 12.12 -4.31
N SER A 200 -0.29 13.42 -4.09
CA SER A 200 -0.02 14.05 -2.80
C SER A 200 -1.31 14.28 -2.03
N ALA A 201 -1.46 13.60 -0.89
CA ALA A 201 -2.58 13.78 0.02
C ALA A 201 -2.68 15.20 0.60
N ARG A 202 -1.54 15.92 0.66
CA ARG A 202 -1.49 17.32 1.13
C ARG A 202 -2.11 18.30 0.14
N THR A 203 -1.95 18.04 -1.16
CA THR A 203 -2.43 18.94 -2.22
C THR A 203 -3.68 18.43 -2.93
N ASN A 204 -4.07 17.18 -2.67
CA ASN A 204 -5.11 16.45 -3.39
C ASN A 204 -4.90 16.47 -4.92
N LYS A 205 -3.66 16.23 -5.36
CA LYS A 205 -3.25 16.35 -6.77
C LYS A 205 -2.24 15.28 -7.16
N TRP A 206 -2.28 14.91 -8.44
CA TRP A 206 -1.29 14.06 -9.09
C TRP A 206 -0.12 14.90 -9.64
N HIS A 207 1.07 14.31 -9.61
CA HIS A 207 2.34 14.90 -10.02
C HIS A 207 3.16 13.86 -10.79
N ARG A 208 4.16 14.32 -11.57
CA ARG A 208 5.14 13.44 -12.20
C ARG A 208 6.35 13.22 -11.30
N ALA A 209 6.91 12.02 -11.39
CA ALA A 209 8.20 11.66 -10.84
C ALA A 209 9.11 11.12 -11.97
N PRO A 210 10.42 10.96 -11.72
CA PRO A 210 11.32 10.31 -12.66
C PRO A 210 10.83 8.91 -13.06
N ASP A 211 10.85 8.63 -14.35
CA ASP A 211 10.52 7.31 -14.89
C ASP A 211 11.53 6.24 -14.41
N MET A 212 11.07 4.99 -14.25
CA MET A 212 11.94 3.83 -14.02
C MET A 212 12.92 3.65 -15.19
N LEU A 213 14.02 2.93 -14.96
CA LEU A 213 15.03 2.64 -15.97
C LEU A 213 14.52 1.60 -16.98
N ARG A 214 13.83 0.55 -16.52
CA ARG A 214 13.16 -0.43 -17.38
C ARG A 214 11.64 -0.33 -17.36
N LYS A 215 11.04 -0.61 -18.51
CA LYS A 215 9.61 -0.88 -18.63
C LYS A 215 9.29 -2.21 -17.95
N ARG A 216 8.21 -2.27 -17.18
CA ARG A 216 7.78 -3.50 -16.51
C ARG A 216 6.30 -3.48 -16.14
N HIS A 217 5.68 -4.65 -16.06
CA HIS A 217 4.35 -4.90 -15.50
C HIS A 217 4.34 -6.21 -14.69
N PHE A 218 3.39 -6.40 -13.79
CA PHE A 218 3.30 -7.58 -12.90
C PHE A 218 4.60 -7.84 -12.11
N PHE A 219 5.14 -6.81 -11.48
CA PHE A 219 6.39 -6.88 -10.72
C PHE A 219 6.15 -6.72 -9.22
N GLY A 220 7.12 -7.16 -8.41
CA GLY A 220 7.11 -6.91 -6.97
C GLY A 220 7.55 -5.48 -6.67
N SER A 221 6.94 -4.85 -5.66
CA SER A 221 7.39 -3.55 -5.17
C SER A 221 7.30 -3.44 -3.65
N CYS A 222 8.23 -2.70 -3.05
CA CYS A 222 8.19 -2.39 -1.62
C CYS A 222 8.85 -1.04 -1.31
N VAL A 223 8.75 -0.61 -0.05
CA VAL A 223 9.43 0.58 0.45
C VAL A 223 10.33 0.18 1.61
N ILE A 224 11.63 0.42 1.51
CA ILE A 224 12.56 0.21 2.63
C ILE A 224 13.35 1.48 2.84
N ASN A 225 13.42 1.95 4.08
CA ASN A 225 14.13 3.18 4.44
C ASN A 225 13.75 4.39 3.55
N ASN A 226 12.44 4.53 3.28
CA ASN A 226 11.85 5.58 2.43
C ASN A 226 12.38 5.59 0.97
N CYS A 227 12.94 4.47 0.49
CA CYS A 227 13.26 4.26 -0.92
C CYS A 227 12.28 3.23 -1.51
N LEU A 228 11.89 3.42 -2.77
CA LEU A 228 10.94 2.53 -3.46
C LEU A 228 11.72 1.51 -4.29
N TYR A 229 11.48 0.23 -4.07
CA TYR A 229 12.13 -0.87 -4.79
C TYR A 229 11.14 -1.55 -5.74
N VAL A 230 11.63 -1.97 -6.90
CA VAL A 230 10.90 -2.78 -7.87
C VAL A 230 11.74 -3.95 -8.36
N ALA A 231 11.16 -5.14 -8.43
CA ALA A 231 11.87 -6.37 -8.78
C ALA A 231 11.05 -7.25 -9.72
N GLY A 232 11.75 -7.80 -10.71
CA GLY A 232 11.18 -8.73 -11.67
C GLY A 232 10.02 -8.18 -12.48
N GLY A 233 9.07 -9.07 -12.76
CA GLY A 233 7.91 -8.86 -13.61
C GLY A 233 8.18 -9.09 -15.08
N GLU A 234 7.32 -8.53 -15.93
CA GLU A 234 7.34 -8.77 -17.36
C GLU A 234 7.63 -7.50 -18.16
N CYS A 235 8.32 -7.65 -19.28
CA CYS A 235 8.48 -6.63 -20.30
C CYS A 235 8.19 -7.23 -21.67
N GLU A 236 7.64 -6.44 -22.59
CA GLU A 236 7.50 -6.86 -23.98
C GLU A 236 8.88 -6.95 -24.66
N GLY A 237 9.04 -7.91 -25.58
CA GLY A 237 10.29 -8.17 -26.31
C GLY A 237 10.81 -9.60 -26.11
N ILE A 238 12.11 -9.78 -26.35
CA ILE A 238 12.79 -11.10 -26.30
C ILE A 238 12.94 -11.59 -24.85
N GLN A 239 13.28 -10.70 -23.91
CA GLN A 239 13.33 -11.01 -22.48
C GLN A 239 11.98 -10.69 -21.83
N ARG A 240 11.05 -11.64 -21.90
CA ARG A 240 9.69 -11.46 -21.37
C ARG A 240 9.64 -11.34 -19.85
N THR A 241 10.39 -12.17 -19.14
CA THR A 241 10.47 -12.16 -17.67
C THR A 241 11.77 -11.50 -17.22
N LEU A 242 11.68 -10.63 -16.22
CA LEU A 242 12.81 -9.84 -15.74
C LEU A 242 13.36 -10.45 -14.44
N ARG A 243 14.69 -10.37 -14.29
CA ARG A 243 15.36 -10.50 -12.98
C ARG A 243 15.83 -9.17 -12.41
N SER A 244 15.78 -8.11 -13.22
CA SER A 244 16.35 -6.80 -12.90
C SER A 244 15.61 -6.11 -11.78
N VAL A 245 16.37 -5.47 -10.90
CA VAL A 245 15.86 -4.79 -9.72
C VAL A 245 16.32 -3.33 -9.74
N GLU A 246 15.42 -2.42 -9.38
CA GLU A 246 15.70 -0.99 -9.35
C GLU A 246 15.21 -0.38 -8.04
N VAL A 247 15.91 0.65 -7.58
CA VAL A 247 15.55 1.46 -6.42
C VAL A 247 15.41 2.93 -6.82
N TYR A 248 14.36 3.57 -6.33
CA TYR A 248 14.16 5.01 -6.38
C TYR A 248 14.49 5.63 -5.02
N ASP A 249 15.48 6.51 -5.02
CA ASP A 249 15.81 7.35 -3.86
C ASP A 249 15.14 8.73 -4.05
N PRO A 250 14.11 9.08 -3.26
CA PRO A 250 13.44 10.37 -3.37
C PRO A 250 14.34 11.55 -2.99
N ASN A 251 15.42 11.35 -2.22
CA ASN A 251 16.37 12.42 -1.86
C ASN A 251 17.25 12.79 -3.05
N ARG A 252 17.62 11.79 -3.86
CA ARG A 252 18.40 11.98 -5.09
C ARG A 252 17.53 12.17 -6.34
N ASN A 253 16.21 11.98 -6.17
CA ASN A 253 15.19 12.04 -7.21
C ASN A 253 15.62 11.25 -8.46
N ARG A 254 16.06 10.00 -8.28
CA ARG A 254 16.54 9.14 -9.37
C ARG A 254 16.34 7.66 -9.08
N TRP A 255 16.18 6.90 -10.15
CA TRP A 255 16.25 5.44 -10.13
C TRP A 255 17.69 4.96 -10.34
N SER A 256 18.02 3.80 -9.79
CA SER A 256 19.30 3.12 -9.98
C SER A 256 19.10 1.61 -9.98
N PHE A 257 19.85 0.90 -10.82
CA PHE A 257 19.90 -0.56 -10.73
C PHE A 257 20.61 -0.99 -9.45
N ILE A 258 20.14 -2.09 -8.87
CA ILE A 258 20.77 -2.78 -7.75
C ILE A 258 20.99 -4.25 -8.14
N ALA A 259 21.39 -5.11 -7.21
CA ALA A 259 21.65 -6.52 -7.53
C ALA A 259 20.43 -7.18 -8.18
N ASP A 260 20.67 -7.88 -9.28
CA ASP A 260 19.67 -8.71 -9.95
C ASP A 260 19.28 -9.88 -9.05
N MET A 261 18.02 -10.32 -9.15
CA MET A 261 17.59 -11.61 -8.60
C MET A 261 18.35 -12.76 -9.28
N SER A 262 18.48 -13.89 -8.60
CA SER A 262 19.16 -15.06 -9.16
C SER A 262 18.45 -15.57 -10.43
N THR A 263 17.12 -15.58 -10.39
CA THR A 263 16.28 -16.09 -11.47
C THR A 263 15.23 -15.05 -11.85
N ALA A 264 14.89 -14.98 -13.14
CA ALA A 264 13.83 -14.11 -13.60
C ALA A 264 12.48 -14.63 -13.08
N MET A 265 11.71 -13.77 -12.41
CA MET A 265 10.39 -14.14 -11.89
C MET A 265 9.36 -13.03 -12.05
N VAL A 266 8.09 -13.43 -12.11
CA VAL A 266 6.91 -12.58 -11.98
C VAL A 266 6.41 -12.72 -10.54
N PRO A 267 6.70 -11.77 -9.63
CA PRO A 267 6.26 -11.85 -8.25
C PRO A 267 4.74 -11.71 -8.14
N PHE A 268 4.12 -12.55 -7.31
CA PHE A 268 2.70 -12.44 -6.97
C PHE A 268 2.48 -12.09 -5.50
N ILE A 269 3.51 -12.21 -4.65
CA ILE A 269 3.46 -11.80 -3.26
C ILE A 269 4.85 -11.35 -2.77
N GLY A 270 4.84 -10.40 -1.83
CA GLY A 270 6.03 -9.72 -1.33
C GLY A 270 5.80 -9.17 0.07
N VAL A 271 6.81 -9.17 0.93
CA VAL A 271 6.69 -8.56 2.26
C VAL A 271 8.06 -8.07 2.73
N VAL A 272 8.06 -6.91 3.38
CA VAL A 272 9.24 -6.45 4.12
C VAL A 272 9.10 -6.93 5.55
N TYR A 273 10.09 -7.67 6.03
CA TYR A 273 10.13 -8.22 7.37
C TYR A 273 11.57 -8.16 7.88
N GLU A 274 11.78 -7.63 9.10
CA GLU A 274 13.12 -7.43 9.68
C GLU A 274 14.12 -6.74 8.73
N GLY A 275 13.65 -5.72 8.00
CA GLY A 275 14.47 -4.95 7.06
C GLY A 275 14.77 -5.62 5.71
N LYS A 276 14.47 -6.91 5.56
CA LYS A 276 14.65 -7.67 4.32
C LYS A 276 13.38 -7.68 3.48
N TRP A 277 13.54 -7.71 2.17
CA TRP A 277 12.42 -7.83 1.23
C TRP A 277 12.28 -9.24 0.70
N PHE A 278 11.28 -9.96 1.19
CA PHE A 278 10.94 -11.29 0.72
C PHE A 278 10.00 -11.18 -0.49
N LEU A 279 10.26 -11.99 -1.51
CA LEU A 279 9.43 -12.12 -2.69
C LEU A 279 9.15 -13.58 -3.00
N LYS A 280 7.96 -13.84 -3.50
CA LYS A 280 7.57 -15.14 -4.05
C LYS A 280 6.79 -14.94 -5.34
N GLY A 281 7.16 -15.72 -6.35
CA GLY A 281 6.76 -15.50 -7.73
C GLY A 281 6.78 -16.77 -8.56
N LEU A 282 6.52 -16.58 -9.85
CA LEU A 282 6.63 -17.64 -10.85
C LEU A 282 7.82 -17.38 -11.77
N GLY A 283 8.64 -18.39 -11.97
CA GLY A 283 9.70 -18.38 -12.97
C GLY A 283 9.16 -18.59 -14.40
N ALA A 284 10.07 -18.65 -15.36
CA ALA A 284 9.73 -18.79 -16.77
C ALA A 284 9.03 -20.12 -17.10
N HIS A 285 9.30 -21.18 -16.33
CA HIS A 285 8.70 -22.50 -16.48
C HIS A 285 7.53 -22.74 -15.51
N ARG A 286 7.02 -21.66 -14.88
CA ARG A 286 5.92 -21.68 -13.89
C ARG A 286 6.24 -22.42 -12.58
N GLU A 287 7.52 -22.64 -12.32
CA GLU A 287 8.03 -23.03 -11.02
C GLU A 287 7.83 -21.90 -10.01
N VAL A 288 7.50 -22.26 -8.76
CA VAL A 288 7.39 -21.28 -7.67
C VAL A 288 8.79 -20.96 -7.19
N LEU A 289 9.16 -19.69 -7.29
CA LEU A 289 10.45 -19.16 -6.84
C LEU A 289 10.25 -18.24 -5.64
N SER A 290 11.27 -18.14 -4.80
CA SER A 290 11.27 -17.27 -3.64
C SER A 290 12.67 -16.79 -3.31
N GLU A 291 12.85 -15.47 -3.23
CA GLU A 291 14.13 -14.84 -2.91
C GLU A 291 13.92 -13.69 -1.92
N ALA A 292 14.89 -13.46 -1.05
CA ALA A 292 14.93 -12.34 -0.11
C ALA A 292 16.08 -11.40 -0.45
N TYR A 293 15.79 -10.11 -0.51
CA TYR A 293 16.79 -9.06 -0.71
C TYR A 293 17.19 -8.43 0.62
N GLU A 294 18.50 -8.33 0.84
CA GLU A 294 19.12 -7.62 1.95
C GLU A 294 19.68 -6.27 1.45
N PRO A 295 19.05 -5.13 1.82
CA PRO A 295 19.51 -3.81 1.36
C PRO A 295 20.92 -3.44 1.83
N GLU A 296 21.34 -3.92 3.00
CA GLU A 296 22.64 -3.57 3.59
C GLU A 296 23.81 -4.18 2.83
N THR A 297 23.63 -5.37 2.25
CA THR A 297 24.67 -6.05 1.46
C THR A 297 24.41 -5.95 -0.04
N ASN A 298 23.23 -5.47 -0.45
CA ASN A 298 22.78 -5.47 -1.84
C ASN A 298 22.88 -6.88 -2.45
N THR A 299 22.31 -7.87 -1.77
CA THR A 299 22.33 -9.28 -2.20
C THR A 299 20.97 -9.92 -2.09
N TRP A 300 20.72 -10.90 -2.97
CA TRP A 300 19.59 -11.80 -2.90
C TRP A 300 20.01 -13.15 -2.34
N SER A 301 19.17 -13.76 -1.50
CA SER A 301 19.36 -15.09 -0.94
C SER A 301 18.08 -15.92 -1.06
N PRO A 302 18.16 -17.26 -1.09
CA PRO A 302 16.97 -18.10 -0.98
C PRO A 302 16.24 -17.86 0.34
N ILE A 303 14.95 -18.18 0.36
CA ILE A 303 14.09 -18.11 1.56
C ILE A 303 13.92 -19.53 2.12
N ASN A 304 13.83 -19.64 3.44
CA ASN A 304 13.53 -20.91 4.10
C ASN A 304 12.14 -21.46 3.70
N ASP A 305 12.04 -22.79 3.58
CA ASP A 305 10.85 -23.48 3.07
C ASP A 305 9.62 -23.27 3.96
N GLY A 306 9.81 -23.15 5.28
CA GLY A 306 8.72 -22.99 6.24
C GLY A 306 7.97 -21.67 6.08
N MET A 307 8.69 -20.55 5.95
CA MET A 307 8.12 -19.26 5.57
C MET A 307 7.33 -19.37 4.25
N VAL A 308 7.92 -19.96 3.22
CA VAL A 308 7.33 -20.02 1.87
C VAL A 308 6.08 -20.89 1.82
N SER A 309 6.07 -22.03 2.51
CA SER A 309 4.98 -23.02 2.45
C SER A 309 3.63 -22.50 2.98
N GLY A 310 3.68 -21.66 4.03
CA GLY A 310 2.51 -21.02 4.64
C GLY A 310 2.14 -19.66 4.07
N TRP A 311 3.03 -19.04 3.29
CA TRP A 311 2.82 -17.71 2.73
C TRP A 311 2.02 -17.75 1.41
N ARG A 312 0.70 -17.60 1.53
CA ARG A 312 -0.26 -17.74 0.41
C ARG A 312 -1.22 -16.58 0.20
N ASN A 313 -1.50 -15.80 1.25
CA ASN A 313 -2.50 -14.72 1.24
C ASN A 313 -1.84 -13.39 1.65
N PRO A 314 -2.53 -12.24 1.52
CA PRO A 314 -1.99 -10.95 1.93
C PRO A 314 -1.35 -11.00 3.32
N SER A 315 -0.14 -10.45 3.40
CA SER A 315 0.72 -10.49 4.57
C SER A 315 1.29 -9.11 4.87
N ILE A 316 1.65 -8.89 6.13
CA ILE A 316 2.23 -7.64 6.58
C ILE A 316 3.16 -7.85 7.77
N SER A 317 4.24 -7.09 7.83
CA SER A 317 5.02 -6.95 9.06
C SER A 317 4.50 -5.80 9.91
N MET A 318 4.30 -6.07 11.19
CA MET A 318 3.91 -5.07 12.17
C MET A 318 4.48 -5.45 13.54
N ASN A 319 5.15 -4.52 14.22
CA ASN A 319 5.75 -4.73 15.54
C ASN A 319 6.69 -5.97 15.57
N GLN A 320 7.64 -6.06 14.62
CA GLN A 320 8.61 -7.17 14.49
C GLN A 320 7.98 -8.56 14.30
N LYS A 321 6.69 -8.61 13.98
CA LYS A 321 5.99 -9.86 13.67
C LYS A 321 5.48 -9.82 12.26
N LEU A 322 5.53 -10.97 11.60
CA LEU A 322 4.98 -11.16 10.28
C LEU A 322 3.63 -11.87 10.40
N TYR A 323 2.58 -11.21 9.92
CA TYR A 323 1.22 -11.71 9.90
C TYR A 323 0.78 -12.03 8.49
N ALA A 324 -0.06 -13.05 8.33
CA ALA A 324 -0.73 -13.36 7.07
C ALA A 324 -2.16 -13.83 7.32
N LEU A 325 -3.03 -13.58 6.35
CA LEU A 325 -4.37 -14.14 6.37
C LEU A 325 -4.30 -15.65 6.10
N ASP A 326 -5.13 -16.44 6.78
CA ASP A 326 -5.13 -17.91 6.65
C ASP A 326 -6.27 -18.40 5.75
N CYS A 327 -7.28 -17.57 5.53
CA CYS A 327 -8.45 -17.91 4.72
C CYS A 327 -8.83 -16.77 3.78
N ARG A 328 -9.57 -17.13 2.73
CA ARG A 328 -9.88 -16.25 1.61
C ARG A 328 -10.72 -15.04 2.01
N ASP A 329 -11.66 -15.20 2.94
CA ASP A 329 -12.50 -14.12 3.48
C ASP A 329 -11.80 -13.30 4.58
N GLY A 330 -10.55 -13.65 4.90
CA GLY A 330 -9.70 -12.95 5.87
C GLY A 330 -10.19 -13.01 7.30
N CYS A 331 -11.01 -14.00 7.70
CA CYS A 331 -11.52 -14.12 9.07
C CYS A 331 -10.52 -14.76 10.06
N LYS A 332 -9.39 -15.30 9.55
CA LYS A 332 -8.34 -15.96 10.33
C LYS A 332 -6.98 -15.34 10.02
N LEU A 333 -6.20 -15.11 11.06
CA LEU A 333 -4.84 -14.58 11.00
C LEU A 333 -3.84 -15.60 11.54
N ARG A 334 -2.69 -15.71 10.89
CA ARG A 334 -1.52 -16.47 11.34
C ARG A 334 -0.35 -15.54 11.57
N VAL A 335 0.58 -15.99 12.39
CA VAL A 335 1.85 -15.32 12.67
C VAL A 335 2.98 -16.28 12.34
N TYR A 336 4.03 -15.74 11.72
CA TYR A 336 5.25 -16.47 11.43
C TYR A 336 6.21 -16.38 12.61
N ASP A 337 6.82 -17.51 12.95
CA ASP A 337 7.85 -17.66 13.96
C ASP A 337 9.17 -18.01 13.26
N GLU A 338 10.14 -17.10 13.33
CA GLU A 338 11.43 -17.26 12.67
C GLU A 338 12.29 -18.35 13.31
N GLY A 339 12.19 -18.56 14.63
CA GLY A 339 12.99 -19.55 15.35
C GLY A 339 12.62 -20.98 15.00
N THR A 340 11.37 -21.22 14.64
CA THR A 340 10.85 -22.53 14.22
C THR A 340 10.63 -22.64 12.71
N ASP A 341 10.85 -21.56 11.96
CA ASP A 341 10.51 -21.44 10.54
C ASP A 341 9.08 -21.94 10.25
N SER A 342 8.10 -21.48 11.04
CA SER A 342 6.74 -22.02 10.94
C SER A 342 5.64 -21.00 11.16
N TRP A 343 4.48 -21.25 10.55
CA TRP A 343 3.29 -20.42 10.70
C TRP A 343 2.33 -21.03 11.73
N SER A 344 1.98 -20.26 12.76
CA SER A 344 1.01 -20.67 13.77
C SER A 344 -0.26 -19.83 13.69
N ARG A 345 -1.39 -20.41 14.12
CA ARG A 345 -2.66 -19.70 14.25
C ARG A 345 -2.54 -18.59 15.29
N PHE A 346 -3.00 -17.39 14.96
CA PHE A 346 -2.91 -16.24 15.86
C PHE A 346 -4.29 -15.80 16.38
N ILE A 347 -5.19 -15.34 15.51
CA ILE A 347 -6.55 -14.91 15.87
C ILE A 347 -7.54 -15.48 14.86
N ASP A 348 -8.74 -15.85 15.31
CA ASP A 348 -9.85 -16.30 14.48
C ASP A 348 -11.11 -15.56 14.92
N SER A 349 -11.77 -14.87 13.99
CA SER A 349 -13.01 -14.15 14.28
C SER A 349 -14.18 -15.08 14.60
N LYS A 350 -14.08 -16.37 14.25
CA LYS A 350 -15.15 -17.39 14.29
C LYS A 350 -16.35 -17.08 13.38
N VAL A 351 -16.33 -15.94 12.70
CA VAL A 351 -17.40 -15.48 11.83
C VAL A 351 -16.89 -15.50 10.39
N HIS A 352 -17.21 -16.58 9.68
CA HIS A 352 -17.02 -16.66 8.24
C HIS A 352 -18.06 -15.80 7.53
N LEU A 353 -17.61 -15.00 6.56
CA LEU A 353 -18.49 -14.13 5.80
C LEU A 353 -19.08 -14.85 4.56
N GLY A 354 -18.47 -15.97 4.16
CA GLY A 354 -18.91 -16.81 3.05
C GLY A 354 -17.89 -16.86 1.91
N ASN A 355 -18.22 -17.61 0.86
CA ASN A 355 -17.29 -17.95 -0.24
C ASN A 355 -17.43 -17.05 -1.48
N SER A 356 -18.15 -15.93 -1.37
CA SER A 356 -18.31 -15.01 -2.49
C SER A 356 -17.00 -14.28 -2.78
N ARG A 357 -16.65 -14.12 -4.07
CA ARG A 357 -15.51 -13.28 -4.49
C ARG A 357 -15.59 -11.86 -3.93
N ALA A 358 -16.79 -11.34 -3.69
CA ALA A 358 -16.97 -10.01 -3.11
C ALA A 358 -16.42 -9.90 -1.67
N LEU A 359 -16.35 -11.02 -0.95
CA LEU A 359 -15.90 -11.10 0.43
C LEU A 359 -14.46 -11.58 0.55
N GLU A 360 -13.79 -11.86 -0.56
CA GLU A 360 -12.37 -12.21 -0.55
C GLU A 360 -11.56 -10.99 -0.06
N ALA A 361 -10.64 -11.26 0.86
CA ALA A 361 -9.73 -10.30 1.43
C ALA A 361 -8.70 -9.92 0.37
N ALA A 362 -8.77 -8.66 -0.05
CA ALA A 362 -7.92 -8.12 -1.11
C ALA A 362 -6.61 -7.54 -0.54
N ALA A 363 -6.65 -7.05 0.70
CA ALA A 363 -5.50 -6.43 1.31
C ALA A 363 -5.52 -6.55 2.84
N LEU A 364 -4.32 -6.58 3.40
CA LEU A 364 -4.03 -6.46 4.82
C LEU A 364 -3.10 -5.26 4.99
N VAL A 365 -3.57 -4.20 5.63
CA VAL A 365 -2.83 -2.94 5.86
C VAL A 365 -2.92 -2.56 7.33
N PRO A 366 -2.01 -1.74 7.87
CA PRO A 366 -2.09 -1.30 9.24
C PRO A 366 -2.69 0.11 9.29
N VAL A 367 -3.57 0.34 10.25
CA VAL A 367 -4.25 1.63 10.44
C VAL A 367 -4.34 1.88 11.94
N ASN A 368 -3.82 3.01 12.40
CA ASN A 368 -3.86 3.48 13.78
C ASN A 368 -3.38 2.42 14.79
N GLY A 369 -2.31 1.68 14.45
CA GLY A 369 -1.74 0.65 15.33
C GLY A 369 -2.51 -0.67 15.37
N LYS A 370 -3.51 -0.86 14.51
CA LYS A 370 -4.25 -2.13 14.32
C LYS A 370 -4.06 -2.65 12.90
N LEU A 371 -4.33 -3.93 12.69
CA LEU A 371 -4.45 -4.49 11.35
C LEU A 371 -5.84 -4.22 10.78
N CYS A 372 -5.91 -3.95 9.49
CA CYS A 372 -7.10 -3.61 8.74
C CYS A 372 -7.19 -4.55 7.54
N ILE A 373 -8.26 -5.34 7.49
CA ILE A 373 -8.55 -6.29 6.42
C ILE A 373 -9.59 -5.65 5.51
N ILE A 374 -9.23 -5.45 4.23
CA ILE A 374 -10.11 -4.86 3.23
C ILE A 374 -10.50 -5.93 2.22
N ARG A 375 -11.81 -6.03 1.95
CA ARG A 375 -12.38 -7.00 1.00
C ARG A 375 -12.81 -6.33 -0.30
N HIS A 376 -13.00 -7.11 -1.37
CA HIS A 376 -13.39 -6.57 -2.67
C HIS A 376 -14.72 -5.77 -2.67
N ASN A 377 -15.64 -6.08 -1.74
CA ASN A 377 -16.87 -5.32 -1.51
C ASN A 377 -16.68 -4.03 -0.69
N MET A 378 -15.45 -3.63 -0.37
CA MET A 378 -15.10 -2.46 0.45
C MET A 378 -15.48 -2.56 1.94
N SER A 379 -15.87 -3.74 2.41
CA SER A 379 -16.02 -3.98 3.85
C SER A 379 -14.66 -4.06 4.52
N ILE A 380 -14.61 -3.59 5.78
CA ILE A 380 -13.38 -3.49 6.56
C ILE A 380 -13.55 -4.25 7.87
N SER A 381 -12.54 -5.02 8.26
CA SER A 381 -12.39 -5.54 9.62
C SER A 381 -11.12 -4.97 10.26
N MET A 382 -11.22 -4.50 11.49
CA MET A 382 -10.10 -4.03 12.30
C MET A 382 -9.72 -5.09 13.33
N VAL A 383 -8.44 -5.39 13.45
CA VAL A 383 -7.90 -6.42 14.33
C VAL A 383 -6.81 -5.84 15.23
N ASP A 384 -7.03 -5.91 16.54
CA ASP A 384 -6.07 -5.49 17.54
C ASP A 384 -5.10 -6.64 17.87
N VAL A 385 -3.97 -6.65 17.17
CA VAL A 385 -2.93 -7.68 17.37
C VAL A 385 -2.07 -7.47 18.61
N LEU A 386 -2.23 -6.36 19.34
CA LEU A 386 -1.50 -6.08 20.58
C LEU A 386 -2.29 -6.45 21.85
N ASN A 387 -3.62 -6.58 21.74
CA ASN A 387 -4.45 -6.98 22.89
C ASN A 387 -4.03 -8.35 23.46
N PRO A 388 -3.78 -8.50 24.77
CA PRO A 388 -3.37 -9.77 25.35
C PRO A 388 -4.44 -10.87 25.25
N ASP A 389 -5.73 -10.49 25.32
CA ASP A 389 -6.82 -11.44 25.08
C ASP A 389 -7.06 -11.58 23.58
N LYS A 390 -6.78 -12.78 23.05
CA LYS A 390 -6.96 -13.11 21.62
C LYS A 390 -8.30 -13.77 21.33
N ARG A 391 -9.12 -14.03 22.34
CA ARG A 391 -10.42 -14.67 22.18
C ARG A 391 -11.47 -13.63 21.80
N VAL A 392 -11.96 -13.71 20.57
CA VAL A 392 -12.96 -12.77 20.04
C VAL A 392 -14.32 -12.91 20.76
N GLU A 393 -14.65 -14.10 21.26
CA GLU A 393 -15.88 -14.37 22.01
C GLU A 393 -15.93 -13.61 23.36
N SER A 394 -14.81 -13.50 24.07
CA SER A 394 -14.71 -12.76 25.34
C SER A 394 -14.45 -11.26 25.12
N ASN A 395 -13.81 -10.88 24.01
CA ASN A 395 -13.50 -9.49 23.71
C ASN A 395 -13.74 -9.14 22.23
N PRO A 396 -14.96 -8.74 21.86
CA PRO A 396 -15.30 -8.36 20.48
C PRO A 396 -14.48 -7.20 19.93
N ARG A 397 -13.89 -6.36 20.81
CA ARG A 397 -13.06 -5.20 20.38
C ARG A 397 -11.72 -5.61 19.77
N VAL A 398 -11.32 -6.87 19.94
CA VAL A 398 -10.12 -7.44 19.30
C VAL A 398 -10.33 -7.60 17.81
N TRP A 399 -11.58 -7.83 17.37
CA TRP A 399 -11.94 -8.02 15.98
C TRP A 399 -13.28 -7.36 15.66
N GLU A 400 -13.22 -6.16 15.10
CA GLU A 400 -14.42 -5.36 14.82
C GLU A 400 -14.67 -5.26 13.31
N ASN A 401 -15.91 -5.47 12.88
CA ASN A 401 -16.30 -5.23 11.50
C ASN A 401 -16.82 -3.79 11.37
N ILE A 402 -16.05 -2.94 10.69
CA ILE A 402 -16.48 -1.59 10.34
C ILE A 402 -17.32 -1.71 9.08
N ALA A 403 -18.63 -1.87 9.25
CA ALA A 403 -19.57 -1.95 8.16
C ALA A 403 -19.68 -0.58 7.47
N CYS A 404 -18.88 -0.35 6.43
CA CYS A 404 -19.04 0.82 5.58
C CYS A 404 -20.34 0.69 4.78
N LYS A 405 -21.38 1.41 5.24
CA LYS A 405 -22.72 1.45 4.65
C LYS A 405 -22.75 2.02 3.24
N GLY A 406 -23.53 1.40 2.36
CA GLY A 406 -24.57 2.16 1.68
C GLY A 406 -25.71 2.43 2.67
N HIS A 407 -26.22 3.66 2.68
CA HIS A 407 -27.27 4.23 3.54
C HIS A 407 -28.24 3.27 4.25
N PHE A 408 -28.40 3.46 5.57
CA PHE A 408 -29.62 3.36 6.41
C PHE A 408 -29.22 3.02 7.85
N ARG A 409 -29.36 3.96 8.79
CA ARG A 409 -29.59 3.62 10.20
C ARG A 409 -31.02 3.06 10.28
N SER A 410 -31.17 1.75 10.19
CA SER A 410 -32.35 1.03 10.68
C SER A 410 -31.97 -0.44 10.89
N ARG A 411 -32.51 -1.04 11.94
CA ARG A 411 -32.19 -2.38 12.45
C ARG A 411 -32.66 -3.47 11.48
N PHE A 412 -31.91 -3.76 10.42
CA PHE A 412 -32.01 -5.02 9.67
C PHE A 412 -30.68 -5.33 8.97
N THR A 413 -29.64 -5.59 9.76
CA THR A 413 -28.37 -6.15 9.27
C THR A 413 -28.52 -7.68 9.22
N ASN A 414 -29.01 -8.19 8.08
CA ASN A 414 -28.77 -9.56 7.59
C ASN A 414 -29.50 -9.90 6.27
N PHE A 415 -30.33 -9.00 5.70
CA PHE A 415 -31.20 -9.40 4.58
C PHE A 415 -30.67 -9.07 3.17
N TRP A 416 -29.70 -8.16 3.02
CA TRP A 416 -29.29 -7.68 1.68
C TRP A 416 -27.98 -8.24 1.11
N SER A 417 -27.29 -9.12 1.84
CA SER A 417 -26.17 -9.91 1.27
C SER A 417 -26.65 -11.04 0.35
N SER A 418 -27.92 -11.46 0.46
CA SER A 418 -28.52 -12.58 -0.29
C SER A 418 -28.86 -12.24 -1.75
N PHE A 419 -29.27 -11.01 -2.06
CA PHE A 419 -29.64 -10.63 -3.44
C PHE A 419 -28.44 -10.31 -4.34
N ALA A 420 -27.24 -10.14 -3.78
CA ALA A 420 -26.00 -9.97 -4.55
C ALA A 420 -25.38 -11.30 -5.02
N GLY A 421 -25.99 -12.44 -4.65
CA GLY A 421 -25.47 -13.78 -4.95
C GLY A 421 -25.65 -14.27 -6.39
N ARG A 422 -26.33 -13.52 -7.27
CA ARG A 422 -26.58 -13.95 -8.67
C ARG A 422 -25.84 -13.15 -9.76
N SER A 423 -25.12 -12.09 -9.42
CA SER A 423 -24.35 -11.32 -10.41
C SER A 423 -22.86 -11.38 -10.05
N GLY A 424 -22.01 -11.87 -10.96
CA GLY A 424 -20.56 -11.92 -10.75
C GLY A 424 -19.97 -10.58 -10.27
N LEU A 425 -18.81 -10.64 -9.61
CA LEU A 425 -18.12 -9.52 -8.96
C LEU A 425 -18.19 -8.23 -9.80
N LYS A 426 -18.91 -7.21 -9.32
CA LYS A 426 -19.07 -5.91 -10.04
C LYS A 426 -17.75 -5.14 -10.18
N SER A 427 -16.81 -5.32 -9.25
CA SER A 427 -15.48 -4.71 -9.25
C SER A 427 -14.56 -5.44 -8.27
N HIS A 428 -13.24 -5.44 -8.53
CA HIS A 428 -12.21 -5.92 -7.59
C HIS A 428 -11.30 -4.78 -7.17
N ILE A 429 -10.59 -4.97 -6.06
CA ILE A 429 -9.56 -4.05 -5.58
C ILE A 429 -8.28 -4.41 -6.31
N VAL A 430 -7.63 -3.41 -6.91
CA VAL A 430 -6.33 -3.55 -7.57
C VAL A 430 -5.23 -3.15 -6.60
N HIS A 431 -5.40 -2.04 -5.87
CA HIS A 431 -4.44 -1.57 -4.87
C HIS A 431 -5.11 -1.08 -3.59
N CYS A 432 -4.45 -1.31 -2.47
CA CYS A 432 -4.81 -0.77 -1.17
C CYS A 432 -3.56 -0.26 -0.45
N GLN A 433 -3.60 1.00 -0.02
CA GLN A 433 -2.47 1.67 0.64
C GLN A 433 -2.97 2.54 1.79
N VAL A 434 -2.11 2.87 2.75
CA VAL A 434 -2.45 3.76 3.86
C VAL A 434 -1.60 5.02 3.79
N LEU A 435 -2.25 6.18 3.81
CA LEU A 435 -1.59 7.47 3.74
C LEU A 435 -1.94 8.30 4.98
N GLN A 436 -0.91 8.92 5.55
CA GLN A 436 -1.00 9.84 6.67
C GLN A 436 -0.94 11.30 6.19
N ALA A 437 -1.78 12.19 6.73
CA ALA A 437 -1.75 13.63 6.44
C ALA A 437 -2.18 14.54 7.61
#